data_AF-S7RXS5-F1
#
_entry.id   AF-S7RXS5-F1
#
_cell.length_a   1.000
_cell.length_b   1.000
_cell.length_c   1.000
_cell.angle_alpha   90.00
_cell.angle_beta   90.00
_cell.angle_gamma   90.00
#
_symmetry.space_group_name_H-M   'P 1'
#
loop_
_entity.id
_entity.type
_entity.pdbx_description
1 polymer ?
#
loop_
_entity_poly.entity_id
_entity_poly.type
_entity_poly.pdbx_seq_one_letter_code
_entity_poly.pdbx_strand_id
1 'polypeptide(L)' 'MARLSDFNSGHLIILLSISFFVFGSYAVLFSAFVPSTGITVLDMIARDTHYKYFFILLVPTTSYFVIANWVGWQYFRNS' A
#
# COMPACT_ATOMS: atom_id res chain seq x y z
N MET A 1 -14.39 34.86 -9.16
CA MET A 1 -14.18 33.55 -9.80
C MET A 1 -13.23 32.77 -8.90
N ALA A 2 -13.74 31.87 -8.06
CA ALA A 2 -12.95 31.18 -7.03
C ALA A 2 -12.12 30.04 -7.65
N ARG A 3 -10.80 30.02 -7.41
CA ARG A 3 -9.89 28.98 -7.91
C ARG A 3 -10.06 27.71 -7.08
N LEU A 4 -11.00 26.87 -7.46
CA LEU A 4 -11.12 25.50 -6.96
C LEU A 4 -10.06 24.64 -7.66
N SER A 5 -8.85 24.54 -7.10
CA SER A 5 -7.94 23.36 -7.17
C SER A 5 -6.46 23.74 -7.04
N ASP A 6 -6.01 24.01 -5.82
CA ASP A 6 -4.62 23.69 -5.46
C ASP A 6 -4.60 22.29 -4.83
N PHE A 7 -5.04 21.29 -5.59
CA PHE A 7 -4.93 19.90 -5.16
C PHE A 7 -3.45 19.51 -5.27
N ASN A 8 -2.71 19.74 -4.19
CA ASN A 8 -1.26 19.58 -4.17
C ASN A 8 -0.92 18.08 -4.18
N SER A 9 -0.37 17.60 -5.30
CA SER A 9 -0.05 16.18 -5.51
C SER A 9 0.80 15.56 -4.39
N GLY A 10 1.63 16.37 -3.71
CA GLY A 10 2.39 15.92 -2.54
C GLY A 10 1.51 15.48 -1.37
N HIS A 11 0.45 16.24 -1.05
CA HIS A 11 -0.49 15.85 0.01
C HIS A 11 -1.26 14.60 -0.34
N LEU A 12 -1.60 14.40 -1.63
CA LEU A 12 -2.23 13.17 -2.09
C LEU A 12 -1.31 11.96 -1.86
N ILE A 13 -0.03 12.06 -2.22
CA ILE A 13 0.94 10.98 -2.03
C ILE A 13 1.06 10.63 -0.55
N ILE A 14 1.20 11.64 0.32
CA ILE A 14 1.29 11.43 1.77
C ILE A 14 0.03 10.73 2.30
N LEU A 15 -1.15 11.18 1.88
CA LEU A 15 -2.42 10.59 2.30
C LEU A 15 -2.50 9.12 1.86
N LEU A 16 -2.13 8.81 0.62
CA LEU A 16 -2.09 7.44 0.11
C LEU A 16 -1.08 6.57 0.86
N SER A 17 0.10 7.08 1.19
CA SER A 17 1.11 6.36 1.97
C SER A 17 0.62 6.05 3.39
N ILE A 18 0.00 7.03 4.06
CA ILE A 18 -0.58 6.83 5.39
C ILE A 18 -1.70 5.81 5.34
N SER A 19 -2.62 5.92 4.38
CA SER A 19 -3.69 4.94 4.20
C SER A 19 -3.13 3.54 3.95
N PHE A 20 -2.17 3.38 3.03
CA PHE A 20 -1.53 2.09 2.77
C PHE A 20 -0.88 1.50 4.02
N PHE A 21 -0.16 2.32 4.80
CA PHE A 21 0.48 1.87 6.03
C PHE A 21 -0.55 1.45 7.09
N VAL A 22 -1.63 2.20 7.27
CA VAL A 22 -2.70 1.88 8.23
C VAL A 22 -3.44 0.60 7.82
N PHE A 23 -3.86 0.47 6.57
CA PHE A 23 -4.55 -0.75 6.10
C PHE A 23 -3.62 -1.96 6.08
N GLY A 24 -2.37 -1.77 5.66
CA GLY A 24 -1.35 -2.83 5.64
C GLY A 24 -1.04 -3.35 7.05
N SER A 25 -0.78 -2.45 8.00
CA SER A 25 -0.53 -2.83 9.39
C SER A 25 -1.75 -3.45 10.05
N TYR A 26 -2.97 -2.95 9.79
CA TYR A 26 -4.21 -3.58 10.27
C TYR A 26 -4.35 -5.00 9.76
N ALA A 27 -4.22 -5.22 8.45
CA ALA A 27 -4.35 -6.54 7.86
C ALA A 27 -3.26 -7.50 8.36
N VAL A 28 -1.99 -7.07 8.42
CA VAL A 28 -0.87 -7.97 8.77
C VAL A 28 -0.75 -8.22 10.27
N LEU A 29 -0.87 -7.18 11.10
CA LEU A 29 -0.53 -7.25 12.52
C LEU A 29 -1.76 -7.28 13.42
N PHE A 30 -2.76 -6.42 13.18
CA PHE A 30 -3.82 -6.19 14.18
C PHE A 30 -5.08 -7.05 14.00
N SER A 31 -5.44 -7.39 12.76
CA SER A 31 -6.68 -8.12 12.45
C SER A 31 -6.79 -9.52 13.07
N ALA A 32 -5.68 -10.13 13.51
CA ALA A 32 -5.69 -11.40 14.24
C ALA A 32 -6.06 -11.23 15.73
N PHE A 33 -5.89 -10.03 16.30
CA PHE A 33 -6.06 -9.75 17.72
C PHE A 33 -7.30 -8.90 18.03
N VAL A 34 -7.89 -8.26 17.02
CA VAL A 34 -9.01 -7.32 17.19
C VAL A 34 -10.32 -7.98 16.71
N PRO A 35 -11.39 -8.00 17.53
CA PRO A 35 -12.70 -8.50 17.11
C PRO A 35 -13.32 -7.63 16.00
N SER A 36 -14.41 -8.12 15.38
CA SER A 36 -15.13 -7.44 14.29
C SER A 36 -15.37 -5.97 14.66
N THR A 37 -14.88 -5.07 13.82
CA THR A 37 -14.93 -3.62 14.05
C THR A 37 -16.29 -3.02 13.68
N GLY A 38 -17.14 -3.78 12.97
CA GLY A 38 -18.43 -3.31 12.46
C GLY A 38 -18.31 -2.47 11.18
N ILE A 39 -17.08 -2.14 10.76
CA ILE A 39 -16.80 -1.45 9.50
C ILE A 39 -16.67 -2.52 8.42
N THR A 40 -17.58 -2.49 7.44
CA THR A 40 -17.68 -3.51 6.39
C THR A 40 -16.35 -3.78 5.67
N VAL A 41 -15.61 -2.72 5.31
CA VAL A 41 -14.33 -2.85 4.59
C VAL A 41 -13.25 -3.54 5.45
N LEU A 42 -13.13 -3.14 6.72
CA LEU A 42 -12.15 -3.72 7.65
C LEU A 42 -12.50 -5.16 8.00
N ASP A 43 -13.78 -5.44 8.21
CA ASP A 43 -14.27 -6.78 8.53
C ASP A 43 -14.16 -7.73 7.33
N MET A 44 -14.31 -7.23 6.09
CA MET A 44 -14.00 -8.01 4.88
C MET A 44 -12.52 -8.41 4.83
N ILE A 45 -11.60 -7.48 5.10
CA ILE A 45 -10.16 -7.74 5.13
C ILE A 45 -9.80 -8.73 6.25
N ALA A 46 -10.42 -8.59 7.42
CA ALA A 46 -10.15 -9.47 8.56
C ALA A 46 -10.65 -10.91 8.34
N ARG A 47 -11.78 -11.08 7.63
CA ARG A 47 -12.40 -12.38 7.34
C ARG A 47 -11.81 -13.09 6.12
N ASP A 48 -11.06 -12.40 5.28
CA ASP A 48 -10.35 -13.02 4.16
C ASP A 48 -9.21 -13.91 4.70
N THR A 49 -9.26 -15.20 4.41
CA THR A 49 -8.27 -16.19 4.84
C THR A 49 -7.27 -16.58 3.76
N HIS A 50 -7.52 -16.22 2.49
CA HIS A 50 -6.77 -16.73 1.34
C HIS A 50 -5.93 -15.65 0.65
N TYR A 51 -6.44 -14.42 0.52
CA TYR A 51 -5.80 -13.35 -0.27
C TYR A 51 -5.52 -12.08 0.52
N LYS A 52 -5.80 -12.09 1.82
CA LYS A 52 -5.65 -10.96 2.74
C LYS A 52 -4.32 -10.21 2.64
N TYR A 53 -3.20 -10.91 2.44
CA TYR A 53 -1.88 -10.29 2.34
C TYR A 53 -1.42 -10.01 0.91
N PHE A 54 -2.08 -10.60 -0.08
CA PHE A 54 -1.64 -10.59 -1.47
C PHE A 54 -1.50 -9.16 -1.99
N PHE A 55 -2.55 -8.35 -1.86
CA PHE A 55 -2.54 -6.95 -2.32
C PHE A 55 -1.53 -6.08 -1.57
N ILE A 56 -1.41 -6.26 -0.25
CA ILE A 56 -0.51 -5.45 0.57
C ILE A 56 0.94 -5.78 0.24
N LEU A 57 1.26 -7.06 0.05
CA LEU A 57 2.62 -7.50 -0.30
C LEU A 57 2.96 -7.24 -1.78
N LEU A 58 1.97 -7.00 -2.64
CA LEU A 58 2.18 -6.66 -4.04
C LEU A 58 2.98 -5.35 -4.17
N VAL A 59 2.68 -4.35 -3.35
CA VAL A 59 3.36 -3.04 -3.40
C VAL A 59 4.88 -3.15 -3.13
N PRO A 60 5.37 -3.70 -2.01
CA PRO A 60 6.81 -3.84 -1.78
C PRO A 60 7.45 -4.83 -2.76
N THR A 61 6.77 -5.93 -3.13
CA THR A 61 7.34 -6.93 -4.05
C THR A 61 7.56 -6.37 -5.45
N THR A 62 6.56 -5.66 -5.99
CA THR A 62 6.67 -5.03 -7.32
C THR A 62 7.64 -3.87 -7.31
N SER A 63 7.64 -3.04 -6.26
CA SER A 63 8.60 -1.95 -6.10
C SER A 63 10.03 -2.50 -6.09
N TYR A 64 10.29 -3.54 -5.30
CA TYR A 64 11.59 -4.21 -5.26
C TYR A 64 12.00 -4.76 -6.64
N PHE A 65 11.09 -5.46 -7.32
CA PHE A 65 11.34 -6.00 -8.66
C PHE A 65 11.72 -4.91 -9.67
N VAL A 66 10.97 -3.81 -9.71
CA VAL A 66 11.24 -2.68 -10.62
C VAL A 66 12.58 -2.01 -10.29
N ILE A 67 12.87 -1.78 -9.01
CA ILE A 67 14.13 -1.18 -8.57
C ILE A 67 15.31 -2.09 -8.92
N ALA A 68 15.22 -3.38 -8.62
CA ALA A 68 16.27 -4.35 -8.92
C ALA A 68 16.51 -4.46 -10.44
N ASN A 69 15.45 -4.46 -11.25
CA ASN A 69 15.55 -4.49 -12.70
C ASN A 69 16.22 -3.22 -13.24
N TRP A 70 15.81 -2.05 -12.77
CA TRP A 70 16.45 -0.78 -13.12
C TRP A 70 17.93 -0.81 -12.77
N VAL A 71 18.27 -1.12 -11.52
CA VAL A 71 19.65 -1.11 -11.02
C VAL A 71 20.50 -2.11 -11.80
N GLY A 72 19.99 -3.31 -12.06
CA GLY A 72 20.66 -4.32 -12.89
C GLY A 72 20.95 -3.82 -14.31
N TRP A 73 20.02 -3.11 -14.92
CA TRP A 73 20.22 -2.49 -16.25
C TRP A 73 21.28 -1.39 -16.24
N GLN A 74 21.38 -0.61 -15.17
CA GLN A 74 22.45 0.38 -15.01
C GLN A 74 23.82 -0.30 -14.94
N TYR A 75 23.93 -1.38 -14.17
CA TYR A 75 25.19 -2.15 -14.12
C TYR A 75 25.52 -2.76 -15.49
N PHE A 76 24.56 -3.35 -16.20
CA PHE A 76 24.81 -3.95 -17.52
C PHE A 76 25.32 -2.94 -18.56
N ARG A 77 24.82 -1.69 -18.56
CA ARG A 77 25.24 -0.67 -19.54
C ARG A 77 26.55 0.04 -19.18
N ASN A 78 26.90 0.09 -17.90
CA ASN A 78 28.05 0.84 -17.41
C ASN A 78 29.22 -0.06 -16.97
N SER A 79 29.13 -1.37 -17.24
CA SER A 79 30.22 -2.35 -17.11
C SER A 79 30.78 -2.67 -18.48
#